data_AF-R0E9Y2-F1
#
_entry.id   AF-R0E9Y2-F1
#
_cell.length_a   1.000
_cell.length_b   1.000
_cell.length_c   1.000
_cell.angle_alpha   90.00
_cell.angle_beta   90.00
_cell.angle_gamma   90.00
#
_symmetry.space_group_name_H-M   'P 1'
#
loop_
_entity.id
_entity.type
_entity.pdbx_description
1 polymer ?
#
loop_
_entity_poly.entity_id
_entity_poly.type
_entity_poly.pdbx_seq_one_letter_code
_entity_poly.pdbx_strand_id
1 'polypeptide(L)'
;MKSVGMFAALAVGAWIAPTLASAQPSPLVMGRLETYGRFAGDAPFCEAAGYKRLDPSGEAYRQAVDKVADRAGVGAQDAEAAAAAAQARESQEMQAGLDKVKARLADPSGDADLRLFATEVAARCHRVADDPLGSILLEPPPRSRASSVALRYADSLLEPLGRAGWQTPLIKAGAALAEAAGACEAHLGKGAADAAMAPLREPYVVPPDIYDQAFAYFDKRRAAGRAHPETAAQCRGLIAKRAAEFRKIPKLK
;
A
#
# COMPACT_ATOMS: atom_id res chain seq x y z
N MET A 1 -33.37 84.36 49.61
CA MET A 1 -33.27 84.43 48.14
C MET A 1 -32.24 83.42 47.67
N LYS A 2 -32.63 82.56 46.71
CA LYS A 2 -31.77 81.73 45.82
C LYS A 2 -30.96 80.61 46.51
N SER A 3 -30.59 79.47 45.91
CA SER A 3 -31.08 78.57 44.84
C SER A 3 -29.99 77.48 44.73
N VAL A 4 -30.40 76.20 44.78
CA VAL A 4 -29.98 75.01 43.96
C VAL A 4 -28.49 74.71 43.66
N GLY A 5 -28.12 73.41 43.77
CA GLY A 5 -27.14 72.73 42.90
C GLY A 5 -26.30 71.65 43.62
N MET A 6 -26.70 70.39 43.69
CA MET A 6 -26.59 69.32 42.67
C MET A 6 -25.13 69.01 42.26
N PHE A 7 -24.57 67.90 42.74
CA PHE A 7 -23.49 67.17 42.06
C PHE A 7 -23.77 65.67 42.08
N ALA A 8 -23.72 65.10 40.88
CA ALA A 8 -24.13 63.76 40.52
C ALA A 8 -23.04 62.72 40.82
N ALA A 9 -23.47 61.56 41.29
CA ALA A 9 -22.65 60.35 41.36
C ALA A 9 -22.58 59.70 39.97
N LEU A 10 -21.38 59.62 39.39
CA LEU A 10 -21.09 58.80 38.21
C LEU A 10 -20.72 57.39 38.69
N ALA A 11 -21.65 56.44 38.59
CA ALA A 11 -21.36 55.02 38.67
C ALA A 11 -20.98 54.51 37.27
N VAL A 12 -19.68 54.31 37.04
CA VAL A 12 -19.17 53.65 35.84
C VAL A 12 -19.45 52.15 35.99
N GLY A 13 -20.46 51.66 35.28
CA GLY A 13 -20.74 50.23 35.16
C GLY A 13 -19.62 49.53 34.40
N ALA A 14 -18.80 48.76 35.11
CA ALA A 14 -17.88 47.80 34.51
C ALA A 14 -18.70 46.65 33.91
N TRP A 15 -18.90 46.69 32.59
CA TRP A 15 -19.38 45.54 31.84
C TRP A 15 -18.26 44.50 31.82
N ILE A 16 -18.35 43.52 32.71
CA ILE A 16 -17.56 42.30 32.63
C ILE A 16 -18.09 41.55 31.42
N ALA A 17 -17.40 41.67 30.28
CA ALA A 17 -17.64 40.78 29.15
C ALA A 17 -17.40 39.35 29.64
N PRO A 18 -18.33 38.40 29.42
CA PRO A 18 -18.05 37.00 29.72
C PRO A 18 -16.87 36.59 28.84
N THR A 19 -15.72 36.41 29.46
CA THR A 19 -14.63 35.65 28.87
C THR A 19 -15.20 34.26 28.62
N LEU A 20 -15.51 33.97 27.35
CA LEU A 20 -15.76 32.61 26.90
C LEU A 20 -14.49 31.83 27.23
N ALA A 21 -14.49 31.13 28.36
CA ALA A 21 -13.51 30.13 28.65
C ALA A 21 -13.65 29.10 27.52
N SER A 22 -12.72 29.13 26.57
CA SER A 22 -12.56 28.07 25.59
C SER A 22 -12.28 26.81 26.40
N ALA A 23 -13.31 25.99 26.61
CA ALA A 23 -13.18 24.70 27.24
C ALA A 23 -12.16 23.92 26.41
N GLN A 24 -11.00 23.64 27.00
CA GLN A 24 -9.99 22.85 26.31
C GLN A 24 -10.61 21.47 25.99
N PRO A 25 -10.49 20.98 24.74
CA PRO A 25 -11.02 19.68 24.37
C PRO A 25 -10.53 18.62 25.35
N SER A 26 -11.42 17.74 25.80
CA SER A 26 -11.01 16.66 26.70
C SER A 26 -9.91 15.80 26.03
N PRO A 27 -8.89 15.32 26.77
CA PRO A 27 -7.82 14.50 26.19
C PRO A 27 -8.32 13.24 25.45
N LEU A 28 -9.47 12.70 25.87
CA LEU A 28 -10.12 11.55 25.24
C LEU A 28 -10.64 11.84 23.83
N VAL A 29 -11.11 13.07 23.60
CA VAL A 29 -11.64 13.49 22.29
C VAL A 29 -10.50 13.70 21.32
N MET A 30 -9.46 14.40 21.75
CA MET A 30 -8.26 14.61 20.93
C MET A 30 -7.61 13.28 20.56
N GLY A 31 -7.48 12.34 21.51
CA GLY A 31 -6.95 11.01 21.22
C GLY A 31 -7.79 10.22 20.20
N ARG A 32 -9.12 10.41 20.17
CA ARG A 32 -9.99 9.78 19.17
C ARG A 32 -9.83 10.42 17.78
N LEU A 33 -9.74 11.74 17.70
CA LEU A 33 -9.47 12.46 16.44
C LEU A 33 -8.09 12.10 15.88
N GLU A 34 -7.09 12.00 16.76
CA GLU A 34 -5.76 11.52 16.39
C GLU A 34 -5.81 10.08 15.85
N THR A 35 -6.58 9.19 16.48
CA THR A 35 -6.76 7.81 16.01
C THR A 35 -7.39 7.77 14.61
N TYR A 36 -8.43 8.58 14.36
CA TYR A 36 -9.01 8.73 13.02
C TYR A 36 -7.98 9.18 12.00
N GLY A 37 -7.22 10.23 12.33
CA GLY A 37 -6.15 10.73 11.47
C GLY A 37 -5.12 9.64 11.14
N ARG A 38 -4.63 8.92 12.16
CA ARG A 38 -3.67 7.83 11.97
C ARG A 38 -4.21 6.73 11.05
N PHE A 39 -5.45 6.29 11.26
CA PHE A 39 -6.08 5.28 10.40
C PHE A 39 -6.24 5.76 8.95
N ALA A 40 -6.61 7.02 8.75
CA ALA A 40 -6.62 7.63 7.42
C ALA A 40 -5.22 7.71 6.80
N GLY A 41 -4.18 7.88 7.62
CA GLY A 41 -2.79 7.92 7.21
C GLY A 41 -2.24 6.55 6.78
N ASP A 42 -2.68 5.48 7.44
CA ASP A 42 -2.35 4.09 7.12
C ASP A 42 -3.08 3.58 5.86
N ALA A 43 -4.27 4.11 5.56
CA ALA A 43 -5.17 3.58 4.54
C ALA A 43 -4.55 3.38 3.14
N PRO A 44 -3.74 4.30 2.58
CA PRO A 44 -3.10 4.09 1.28
C PRO A 44 -2.10 2.93 1.27
N PHE A 45 -1.39 2.70 2.39
CA PHE A 45 -0.46 1.57 2.53
C PHE A 45 -1.21 0.24 2.65
N CYS A 46 -2.36 0.26 3.33
CA CYS A 46 -3.23 -0.89 3.42
C CYS A 46 -3.87 -1.24 2.07
N GLU A 47 -4.25 -0.24 1.29
CA GLU A 47 -4.71 -0.40 -0.09
C GLU A 47 -3.63 -1.07 -0.94
N ALA A 48 -2.38 -0.59 -0.84
CA ALA A 48 -1.24 -1.22 -1.52
C ALA A 48 -0.95 -2.66 -1.04
N ALA A 49 -1.30 -2.99 0.21
CA ALA A 49 -1.23 -4.35 0.76
C ALA A 49 -2.44 -5.24 0.39
N GLY A 50 -3.41 -4.70 -0.35
CA GLY A 50 -4.56 -5.40 -0.91
C GLY A 50 -5.87 -5.21 -0.15
N TYR A 51 -5.93 -4.35 0.86
CA TYR A 51 -7.20 -3.95 1.49
C TYR A 51 -8.01 -3.10 0.52
N LYS A 52 -9.33 -3.18 0.62
CA LYS A 52 -10.20 -2.32 -0.17
C LYS A 52 -10.47 -1.04 0.60
N ARG A 53 -10.17 0.10 -0.03
CA ARG A 53 -10.54 1.41 0.52
C ARG A 53 -12.03 1.66 0.29
N LEU A 54 -12.77 1.94 1.37
CA LEU A 54 -14.23 2.08 1.35
C LEU A 54 -14.68 3.51 1.10
N ASP A 55 -13.89 4.50 1.54
CA ASP A 55 -14.22 5.92 1.43
C ASP A 55 -13.19 6.67 0.57
N PRO A 56 -13.22 6.51 -0.76
CA PRO A 56 -12.28 7.19 -1.63
C PRO A 56 -12.47 8.71 -1.69
N SER A 57 -13.69 9.22 -1.40
CA SER A 57 -14.01 10.66 -1.37
C SER A 57 -13.70 11.34 -0.02
N GLY A 58 -13.44 10.55 1.02
CA GLY A 58 -13.22 11.02 2.39
C GLY A 58 -14.47 11.58 3.06
N GLU A 59 -15.65 11.33 2.50
CA GLU A 59 -16.90 11.89 3.03
C GLU A 59 -17.34 11.19 4.32
N ALA A 60 -17.30 9.86 4.35
CA ALA A 60 -17.64 9.10 5.54
C ALA A 60 -16.64 9.39 6.68
N TYR A 61 -15.36 9.57 6.34
CA TYR A 61 -14.31 10.02 7.24
C TYR A 61 -14.61 11.40 7.85
N ARG A 62 -14.89 12.41 7.03
CA ARG A 62 -15.23 13.77 7.51
C ARG A 62 -16.46 13.75 8.41
N GLN A 63 -17.53 13.08 7.98
CA GLN A 63 -18.74 12.94 8.79
C GLN A 63 -18.48 12.23 10.14
N ALA A 64 -17.54 11.30 10.19
CA ALA A 64 -17.16 10.62 11.42
C ALA A 64 -16.35 11.53 12.36
N VAL A 65 -15.44 12.34 11.80
CA VAL A 65 -14.69 13.38 12.53
C VAL A 65 -15.65 14.43 13.11
N ASP A 66 -16.60 14.94 12.31
CA ASP A 66 -17.61 15.90 12.73
C ASP A 66 -18.46 15.36 13.88
N LYS A 67 -18.92 14.11 13.80
CA LYS A 67 -19.68 13.46 14.88
C LYS A 67 -18.89 13.36 16.19
N VAL A 68 -17.57 13.21 16.12
CA VAL A 68 -16.72 13.23 17.33
C VAL A 68 -16.58 14.65 17.86
N ALA A 69 -16.41 15.63 16.97
CA ALA A 69 -16.32 17.04 17.31
C ALA A 69 -17.60 17.54 18.02
N ASP A 70 -18.77 17.27 17.42
CA ASP A 70 -20.09 17.67 17.93
C ASP A 70 -20.34 17.11 19.33
N ARG A 71 -20.06 15.83 19.55
CA ARG A 71 -20.22 15.17 20.85
C ARG A 71 -19.31 15.74 21.93
N ALA A 72 -18.22 16.36 21.53
CA ALA A 72 -17.22 16.92 22.41
C ALA A 72 -17.34 18.44 22.61
N GLY A 73 -18.24 19.10 21.87
CA GLY A 73 -18.31 20.56 21.83
C GLY A 73 -17.07 21.22 21.23
N VAL A 74 -16.34 20.51 20.37
CA VAL A 74 -15.18 21.04 19.63
C VAL A 74 -15.64 21.59 18.29
N GLY A 75 -15.08 22.73 17.86
CA GLY A 75 -15.39 23.27 16.54
C GLY A 75 -14.96 22.30 15.43
N ALA A 76 -15.81 22.10 14.43
CA ALA A 76 -15.54 21.17 13.32
C ALA A 76 -14.18 21.45 12.65
N GLN A 77 -13.83 22.73 12.44
CA GLN A 77 -12.53 23.12 11.88
C GLN A 77 -11.33 22.67 12.73
N ASP A 78 -11.41 22.78 14.06
CA ASP A 78 -10.34 22.35 14.96
C ASP A 78 -10.20 20.82 14.96
N ALA A 79 -11.33 20.12 14.90
CA ALA A 79 -11.36 18.66 14.84
C ALA A 79 -10.80 18.12 13.52
N GLU A 80 -11.20 18.71 12.39
CA GLU A 80 -10.65 18.41 11.06
C GLU A 80 -9.16 18.69 11.01
N ALA A 81 -8.70 19.85 11.52
CA ALA A 81 -7.29 20.20 11.56
C ALA A 81 -6.48 19.20 12.41
N ALA A 82 -7.00 18.79 13.56
CA ALA A 82 -6.34 17.81 14.43
C ALA A 82 -6.22 16.43 13.74
N ALA A 83 -7.32 15.95 13.14
CA ALA A 83 -7.33 14.67 12.44
C ALA A 83 -6.43 14.69 11.19
N ALA A 84 -6.47 15.78 10.40
CA ALA A 84 -5.61 15.96 9.24
C ALA A 84 -4.12 16.05 9.60
N ALA A 85 -3.78 16.72 10.71
CA ALA A 85 -2.41 16.77 11.20
C ALA A 85 -1.91 15.39 11.64
N ALA A 86 -2.75 14.59 12.30
CA ALA A 86 -2.42 13.21 12.66
C ALA A 86 -2.26 12.31 11.43
N GLN A 87 -3.14 12.46 10.43
CA GLN A 87 -3.04 11.78 9.14
C GLN A 87 -1.72 12.10 8.44
N ALA A 88 -1.37 13.38 8.33
CA ALA A 88 -0.14 13.81 7.69
C ALA A 88 1.10 13.23 8.37
N ARG A 89 1.14 13.23 9.72
CA ARG A 89 2.24 12.64 10.49
C ARG A 89 2.37 11.14 10.24
N GLU A 90 1.28 10.39 10.34
CA GLU A 90 1.31 8.93 10.16
C GLU A 90 1.68 8.55 8.72
N SER A 91 1.12 9.23 7.72
CA SER A 91 1.49 9.02 6.32
C SER A 91 2.97 9.34 6.07
N GLN A 92 3.50 10.41 6.66
CA GLN A 92 4.92 10.75 6.54
C GLN A 92 5.82 9.71 7.20
N GLU A 93 5.47 9.22 8.39
CA GLU A 93 6.22 8.18 9.09
C GLU A 93 6.24 6.87 8.30
N MET A 94 5.08 6.42 7.81
CA MET A 94 4.96 5.21 7.00
C MET A 94 5.72 5.33 5.67
N GLN A 95 5.64 6.49 5.02
CA GLN A 95 6.38 6.75 3.78
C GLN A 95 7.89 6.77 4.02
N ALA A 96 8.36 7.44 5.08
CA ALA A 96 9.77 7.46 5.44
C ALA A 96 10.30 6.04 5.77
N GLY A 97 9.49 5.23 6.46
CA GLY A 97 9.79 3.81 6.71
C GLY A 97 9.93 3.01 5.42
N LEU A 98 8.98 3.17 4.50
CA LEU A 98 9.02 2.52 3.19
C LEU A 98 10.24 2.95 2.37
N ASP A 99 10.56 4.25 2.34
CA ASP A 99 11.70 4.78 1.59
C ASP A 99 13.03 4.27 2.15
N LYS A 100 13.16 4.21 3.47
CA LYS A 100 14.32 3.61 4.14
C LYS A 100 14.52 2.16 3.75
N VAL A 101 13.44 1.38 3.70
CA VAL A 101 13.48 -0.03 3.30
C VAL A 101 13.81 -0.15 1.81
N LYS A 102 13.16 0.64 0.94
CA LYS A 102 13.40 0.64 -0.51
C LYS A 102 14.85 0.98 -0.85
N ALA A 103 15.46 1.91 -0.13
CA ALA A 103 16.88 2.25 -0.31
C ALA A 103 17.81 1.05 -0.07
N ARG A 104 17.40 0.08 0.78
CA ARG A 104 18.16 -1.14 1.06
C ARG A 104 17.91 -2.26 0.07
N LEU A 105 16.87 -2.17 -0.77
CA LEU A 105 16.54 -3.20 -1.76
C LEU A 105 17.50 -3.27 -2.96
N ALA A 106 18.49 -2.36 -3.03
CA ALA A 106 19.62 -2.52 -3.95
C ALA A 106 20.40 -3.81 -3.67
N ASP A 107 20.43 -4.25 -2.41
CA ASP A 107 21.10 -5.48 -1.96
C ASP A 107 20.04 -6.53 -1.54
N PRO A 108 20.17 -7.82 -1.93
CA PRO A 108 19.27 -8.89 -1.48
C PRO A 108 19.13 -9.03 0.05
N SER A 109 20.12 -8.59 0.83
CA SER A 109 20.02 -8.55 2.30
C SER A 109 18.91 -7.64 2.81
N GLY A 110 18.50 -6.62 2.03
CA GLY A 110 17.39 -5.73 2.35
C GLY A 110 16.00 -6.40 2.27
N ASP A 111 15.90 -7.59 1.66
CA ASP A 111 14.64 -8.32 1.56
C ASP A 111 14.09 -8.70 2.96
N ALA A 112 14.97 -8.91 3.95
CA ALA A 112 14.56 -9.21 5.33
C ALA A 112 13.91 -7.99 6.01
N ASP A 113 14.48 -6.80 5.84
CA ASP A 113 13.91 -5.56 6.38
C ASP A 113 12.57 -5.24 5.74
N LEU A 114 12.42 -5.52 4.44
CA LEU A 114 11.15 -5.36 3.75
C LEU A 114 10.08 -6.31 4.28
N ARG A 115 10.42 -7.58 4.56
CA ARG A 115 9.47 -8.52 5.15
C ARG A 115 9.04 -8.11 6.55
N LEU A 116 9.95 -7.55 7.35
CA LEU A 116 9.62 -6.98 8.66
C LEU A 116 8.66 -5.79 8.51
N PHE A 117 9.00 -4.83 7.66
CA PHE A 117 8.14 -3.68 7.36
C PHE A 117 6.76 -4.11 6.85
N ALA A 118 6.70 -5.09 5.95
CA ALA A 118 5.45 -5.62 5.44
C ALA A 118 4.61 -6.31 6.52
N THR A 119 5.26 -6.96 7.50
CA THR A 119 4.58 -7.54 8.66
C THR A 119 3.98 -6.45 9.55
N GLU A 120 4.70 -5.35 9.77
CA GLU A 120 4.21 -4.19 10.51
C GLU A 120 3.02 -3.52 9.80
N VAL A 121 3.12 -3.30 8.48
CA VAL A 121 2.02 -2.79 7.65
C VAL A 121 0.81 -3.70 7.76
N ALA A 122 0.98 -5.01 7.59
CA ALA A 122 -0.14 -5.95 7.68
C ALA A 122 -0.82 -5.93 9.06
N ALA A 123 -0.05 -5.84 10.14
CA ALA A 123 -0.57 -5.74 11.50
C ALA A 123 -1.34 -4.43 11.73
N ARG A 124 -0.84 -3.30 11.19
CA ARG A 124 -1.54 -2.01 11.20
C ARG A 124 -2.86 -2.10 10.45
N CYS A 125 -2.85 -2.64 9.23
CA CYS A 125 -4.06 -2.72 8.41
C CYS A 125 -5.15 -3.61 9.01
N HIS A 126 -4.77 -4.74 9.63
CA HIS A 126 -5.72 -5.54 10.40
C HIS A 126 -6.31 -4.75 11.57
N ARG A 127 -5.47 -4.01 12.32
CA ARG A 127 -5.95 -3.17 13.41
C ARG A 127 -6.94 -2.11 12.92
N VAL A 128 -6.65 -1.44 11.80
CA VAL A 128 -7.56 -0.44 11.23
C VAL A 128 -8.89 -1.10 10.83
N ALA A 129 -8.84 -2.22 10.13
CA ALA A 129 -10.04 -2.92 9.65
C ALA A 129 -10.90 -3.50 10.79
N ASP A 130 -10.27 -3.95 11.89
CA ASP A 130 -10.96 -4.53 13.04
C ASP A 130 -11.45 -3.45 14.04
N ASP A 131 -10.93 -2.22 13.94
CA ASP A 131 -11.35 -1.10 14.79
C ASP A 131 -12.64 -0.47 14.25
N PRO A 132 -13.67 -0.23 15.10
CA PRO A 132 -14.90 0.42 14.67
C PRO A 132 -14.71 1.77 13.96
N LEU A 133 -13.69 2.55 14.33
CA LEU A 133 -13.36 3.83 13.71
C LEU A 133 -12.67 3.64 12.35
N GLY A 134 -11.86 2.59 12.20
CA GLY A 134 -11.10 2.31 10.97
C GLY A 134 -11.87 1.47 9.94
N SER A 135 -12.85 0.68 10.38
CA SER A 135 -13.69 -0.16 9.53
C SER A 135 -14.55 0.62 8.52
N ILE A 136 -14.73 1.94 8.71
CA ILE A 136 -15.37 2.81 7.72
C ILE A 136 -14.42 3.16 6.55
N LEU A 137 -13.11 3.00 6.75
CA LEU A 137 -12.07 3.36 5.79
C LEU A 137 -11.59 2.15 4.98
N LEU A 138 -11.51 0.98 5.61
CA LEU A 138 -10.89 -0.21 5.04
C LEU A 138 -11.73 -1.46 5.24
N GLU A 139 -11.75 -2.30 4.22
CA GLU A 139 -12.30 -3.65 4.25
C GLU A 139 -11.18 -4.67 4.02
N PRO A 140 -11.03 -5.69 4.90
CA PRO A 140 -10.01 -6.71 4.75
C PRO A 140 -10.33 -7.63 3.56
N PRO A 141 -9.32 -8.15 2.85
CA PRO A 141 -9.56 -9.15 1.82
C PRO A 141 -10.26 -10.39 2.39
N PRO A 142 -11.12 -11.08 1.62
CA PRO A 142 -11.80 -12.27 2.09
C PRO A 142 -10.82 -13.33 2.58
N ARG A 143 -11.00 -13.80 3.82
CA ARG A 143 -10.24 -14.89 4.45
C ARG A 143 -8.72 -14.65 4.54
N SER A 144 -8.23 -13.41 4.41
CA SER A 144 -6.81 -13.13 4.52
C SER A 144 -6.34 -13.01 5.96
N ARG A 145 -5.19 -13.62 6.24
CA ARG A 145 -4.44 -13.48 7.50
C ARG A 145 -3.37 -12.41 7.36
N ALA A 146 -2.95 -11.80 8.48
CA ALA A 146 -1.89 -10.80 8.48
C ALA A 146 -0.60 -11.27 7.77
N SER A 147 -0.22 -12.53 8.00
CA SER A 147 0.95 -13.13 7.33
C SER A 147 0.80 -13.20 5.80
N SER A 148 -0.39 -13.49 5.28
CA SER A 148 -0.66 -13.53 3.84
C SER A 148 -0.65 -12.14 3.21
N VAL A 149 -1.12 -11.12 3.93
CA VAL A 149 -1.05 -9.71 3.53
C VAL A 149 0.40 -9.27 3.47
N ALA A 150 1.18 -9.52 4.53
CA ALA A 150 2.59 -9.17 4.61
C ALA A 150 3.40 -9.80 3.46
N LEU A 151 3.17 -11.09 3.20
CA LEU A 151 3.84 -11.78 2.09
C LEU A 151 3.50 -11.13 0.74
N ARG A 152 2.21 -10.88 0.45
CA ARG A 152 1.79 -10.24 -0.81
C ARG A 152 2.37 -8.83 -0.97
N TYR A 153 2.40 -8.05 0.10
CA TYR A 153 2.95 -6.70 0.06
C TYR A 153 4.47 -6.69 -0.12
N ALA A 154 5.20 -7.59 0.52
CA ALA A 154 6.63 -7.76 0.26
C ALA A 154 6.88 -8.24 -1.17
N ASP A 155 6.12 -9.23 -1.64
CA ASP A 155 6.27 -9.79 -2.98
C ASP A 155 5.95 -8.77 -4.09
N SER A 156 5.00 -7.87 -3.89
CA SER A 156 4.70 -6.80 -4.87
C SER A 156 5.87 -5.82 -5.05
N LEU A 157 6.65 -5.59 -3.99
CA LEU A 157 7.83 -4.73 -4.01
C LEU A 157 9.10 -5.47 -4.46
N LEU A 158 9.16 -6.80 -4.27
CA LEU A 158 10.29 -7.63 -4.69
C LEU A 158 10.15 -8.17 -6.12
N GLU A 159 8.93 -8.28 -6.66
CA GLU A 159 8.70 -8.80 -8.01
C GLU A 159 9.51 -8.05 -9.09
N PRO A 160 9.54 -6.70 -9.11
CA PRO A 160 10.31 -5.96 -10.12
C PRO A 160 11.80 -6.25 -10.07
N LEU A 161 12.31 -6.66 -8.90
CA LEU A 161 13.70 -7.01 -8.66
C LEU A 161 13.98 -8.49 -8.93
N GLY A 162 12.95 -9.26 -9.30
CA GLY A 162 13.07 -10.71 -9.47
C GLY A 162 13.33 -11.43 -8.15
N ARG A 163 12.83 -10.94 -7.01
CA ARG A 163 13.10 -11.54 -5.69
C ARG A 163 11.84 -11.85 -4.87
N ALA A 164 10.65 -11.79 -5.48
CA ALA A 164 9.44 -12.23 -4.81
C ALA A 164 9.54 -13.71 -4.43
N GLY A 165 8.90 -14.12 -3.33
CA GLY A 165 9.03 -15.48 -2.78
C GLY A 165 8.64 -16.59 -3.77
N TRP A 166 7.67 -16.31 -4.64
CA TRP A 166 7.23 -17.22 -5.70
C TRP A 166 8.16 -17.25 -6.93
N GLN A 167 9.08 -16.28 -7.09
CA GLN A 167 10.05 -16.24 -8.19
C GLN A 167 11.25 -17.17 -7.91
N THR A 168 10.97 -18.47 -7.82
CA THR A 168 12.00 -19.51 -7.64
C THR A 168 12.98 -19.54 -8.82
N PRO A 169 14.15 -20.20 -8.70
CA PRO A 169 15.06 -20.39 -9.82
C PRO A 169 14.38 -20.99 -11.07
N LEU A 170 13.42 -21.90 -10.88
CA LEU A 170 12.66 -22.52 -11.97
C LEU A 170 11.78 -21.48 -12.69
N ILE A 171 11.05 -20.65 -11.94
CA ILE A 171 10.23 -19.57 -12.49
C ILE A 171 11.11 -18.55 -13.21
N LYS A 172 12.26 -18.16 -12.66
CA LYS A 172 13.20 -17.24 -13.32
C LYS A 172 13.73 -17.78 -14.65
N ALA A 173 14.09 -19.06 -14.70
CA ALA A 173 14.53 -19.67 -15.95
C ALA A 173 13.39 -19.76 -16.97
N GLY A 174 12.16 -20.06 -16.52
CA GLY A 174 10.99 -20.03 -17.37
C GLY A 174 10.70 -18.64 -17.95
N ALA A 175 10.85 -17.60 -17.13
CA ALA A 175 10.77 -16.21 -17.55
C ALA A 175 11.83 -15.82 -18.58
N ALA A 176 13.07 -16.28 -18.42
CA ALA A 176 14.14 -16.06 -19.40
C ALA A 176 13.86 -16.77 -20.74
N LEU A 177 13.25 -17.96 -20.69
CA LEU A 177 12.78 -18.67 -21.88
C LEU A 177 11.61 -17.92 -22.55
N ALA A 178 10.65 -17.41 -21.78
CA ALA A 178 9.54 -16.60 -22.29
C ALA A 178 10.02 -15.32 -22.97
N GLU A 179 10.99 -14.62 -22.35
CA GLU A 179 11.64 -13.44 -22.93
C GLU A 179 12.36 -13.76 -24.24
N ALA A 180 13.16 -14.84 -24.29
CA ALA A 180 13.81 -15.28 -25.52
C ALA A 180 12.80 -15.63 -26.63
N ALA A 181 11.70 -16.29 -26.28
CA ALA A 181 10.62 -16.59 -27.22
C ALA A 181 10.00 -15.31 -27.78
N GLY A 182 9.77 -14.30 -26.93
CA GLY A 182 9.29 -12.98 -27.35
C GLY A 182 10.25 -12.23 -28.25
N ALA A 183 11.54 -12.18 -27.89
CA ALA A 183 12.59 -11.52 -28.67
C ALA A 183 12.77 -12.12 -30.07
N CYS A 184 12.41 -13.39 -30.23
CA CYS A 184 12.53 -14.12 -31.48
C CYS A 184 11.22 -14.36 -32.24
N GLU A 185 10.09 -13.90 -31.69
CA GLU A 185 8.77 -14.15 -32.24
C GLU A 185 8.63 -13.58 -33.67
N ALA A 186 9.20 -12.41 -33.93
CA ALA A 186 9.18 -11.76 -35.24
C ALA A 186 9.92 -12.55 -36.34
N HIS A 187 10.88 -13.41 -35.99
CA HIS A 187 11.70 -14.17 -36.93
C HIS A 187 11.31 -15.65 -37.02
N LEU A 188 10.88 -16.24 -35.91
CA LEU A 188 10.48 -17.65 -35.85
C LEU A 188 8.98 -17.86 -36.11
N GLY A 189 8.19 -16.79 -35.98
CA GLY A 189 6.74 -16.84 -36.01
C GLY A 189 6.14 -17.26 -34.67
N LYS A 190 4.88 -16.85 -34.45
CA LYS A 190 4.13 -17.08 -33.21
C LYS A 190 4.09 -18.56 -32.80
N GLY A 191 3.85 -19.47 -33.74
CA GLY A 191 3.75 -20.91 -33.45
C GLY A 191 5.04 -21.50 -32.89
N ALA A 192 6.21 -21.09 -33.42
CA ALA A 192 7.49 -21.56 -32.91
C ALA A 192 7.84 -20.95 -31.54
N ALA A 193 7.49 -19.67 -31.32
CA ALA A 193 7.62 -19.03 -30.02
C ALA A 193 6.72 -19.68 -28.96
N ASP A 194 5.47 -20.02 -29.31
CA ASP A 194 4.53 -20.74 -28.44
C ASP A 194 5.04 -22.16 -28.12
N ALA A 195 5.55 -22.88 -29.13
CA ALA A 195 6.14 -24.21 -28.95
C ALA A 195 7.35 -24.17 -28.02
N ALA A 196 8.18 -23.12 -28.07
CA ALA A 196 9.31 -22.94 -27.16
C ALA A 196 8.86 -22.79 -25.69
N MET A 197 7.67 -22.24 -25.44
CA MET A 197 7.10 -22.07 -24.10
C MET A 197 6.29 -23.27 -23.61
N ALA A 198 6.02 -24.27 -24.46
CA ALA A 198 5.23 -25.46 -24.09
C ALA A 198 5.71 -26.15 -22.81
N PRO A 199 7.03 -26.29 -22.53
CA PRO A 199 7.51 -26.90 -21.28
C PRO A 199 7.07 -26.17 -20.00
N LEU A 200 6.78 -24.86 -20.08
CA LEU A 200 6.32 -24.07 -18.93
C LEU A 200 4.90 -24.47 -18.50
N ARG A 201 4.11 -25.03 -19.43
CA ARG A 201 2.71 -25.43 -19.26
C ARG A 201 2.55 -26.91 -18.88
N GLU A 202 3.64 -27.65 -18.74
CA GLU A 202 3.57 -29.01 -18.25
C GLU A 202 3.00 -29.04 -16.82
N PRO A 203 2.12 -30.01 -16.48
CA PRO A 203 1.66 -30.19 -15.13
C PRO A 203 2.82 -30.26 -14.13
N TYR A 204 2.62 -29.68 -12.94
CA TYR A 204 3.58 -29.69 -11.83
C TYR A 204 4.91 -28.94 -12.08
N VAL A 205 5.04 -28.19 -13.18
CA VAL A 205 6.17 -27.25 -13.34
C VAL A 205 5.97 -26.03 -12.46
N VAL A 206 4.76 -25.49 -12.47
CA VAL A 206 4.35 -24.37 -11.62
C VAL A 206 3.34 -24.90 -10.60
N PRO A 207 3.57 -24.69 -9.29
CA PRO A 207 2.61 -25.03 -8.26
C PRO A 207 1.24 -24.38 -8.51
N PRO A 208 0.11 -25.08 -8.28
CA PRO A 208 -1.22 -24.56 -8.57
C PRO A 208 -1.56 -23.25 -7.88
N ASP A 209 -1.01 -23.00 -6.69
CA ASP A 209 -1.25 -21.81 -5.88
C ASP A 209 -0.60 -20.54 -6.44
N ILE A 210 0.43 -20.67 -7.28
CA ILE A 210 1.11 -19.54 -7.95
C ILE A 210 0.96 -19.60 -9.47
N TYR A 211 0.12 -20.48 -10.01
CA TYR A 211 -0.01 -20.73 -11.45
C TYR A 211 -0.32 -19.44 -12.21
N ASP A 212 -1.42 -18.77 -11.88
CA ASP A 212 -1.84 -17.54 -12.57
C ASP A 212 -0.78 -16.43 -12.47
N GLN A 213 -0.17 -16.29 -11.30
CA GLN A 213 0.87 -15.29 -11.04
C GLN A 213 2.13 -15.54 -11.88
N ALA A 214 2.61 -16.79 -11.92
CA ALA A 214 3.78 -17.16 -12.72
C ALA A 214 3.53 -16.99 -14.22
N PHE A 215 2.34 -17.35 -14.71
CA PHE A 215 2.00 -17.19 -16.13
C PHE A 215 1.85 -15.73 -16.54
N ALA A 216 1.22 -14.90 -15.69
CA ALA A 216 1.20 -13.45 -15.91
C ALA A 216 2.61 -12.87 -15.98
N TYR A 217 3.53 -13.37 -15.15
CA TYR A 217 4.94 -12.99 -15.20
C TYR A 217 5.64 -13.46 -16.49
N PHE A 218 5.42 -14.69 -16.94
CA PHE A 218 5.96 -15.17 -18.21
C PHE A 218 5.47 -14.35 -19.40
N ASP A 219 4.19 -13.99 -19.43
CA ASP A 219 3.62 -13.16 -20.49
C ASP A 219 4.21 -11.75 -20.49
N LYS A 220 4.40 -11.16 -19.30
CA LYS A 220 5.12 -9.88 -19.12
C LYS A 220 6.56 -9.96 -19.65
N ARG A 221 7.28 -11.05 -19.37
CA ARG A 221 8.65 -11.25 -19.86
C ARG A 221 8.72 -11.49 -21.36
N ARG A 222 7.77 -12.23 -21.93
CA ARG A 222 7.64 -12.38 -23.38
C ARG A 222 7.37 -11.04 -24.06
N ALA A 223 6.48 -10.22 -23.49
CA ALA A 223 6.23 -8.87 -23.99
C ALA A 223 7.48 -8.00 -23.95
N ALA A 224 8.27 -8.07 -22.87
CA ALA A 224 9.56 -7.38 -22.77
C ALA A 224 10.54 -7.85 -23.85
N GLY A 225 10.61 -9.16 -24.11
CA GLY A 225 11.43 -9.70 -25.19
C GLY A 225 11.06 -9.13 -26.56
N ARG A 226 9.76 -9.00 -26.87
CA ARG A 226 9.30 -8.38 -28.14
C ARG A 226 9.74 -6.92 -28.29
N ALA A 227 9.96 -6.19 -27.20
CA ALA A 227 10.46 -4.82 -27.25
C ALA A 227 11.98 -4.75 -27.56
N HIS A 228 12.69 -5.86 -27.43
CA HIS A 228 14.13 -5.99 -27.68
C HIS A 228 14.40 -7.18 -28.62
N PRO A 229 14.01 -7.08 -29.91
CA PRO A 229 14.11 -8.19 -30.83
C PRO A 229 15.57 -8.58 -31.09
N GLU A 230 15.80 -9.89 -31.15
CA GLU A 230 17.10 -10.48 -31.49
C GLU A 230 17.22 -10.67 -33.00
N THR A 231 18.44 -10.86 -33.50
CA THR A 231 18.60 -11.18 -34.93
C THR A 231 18.16 -12.62 -35.24
N ALA A 232 17.68 -12.85 -36.46
CA ALA A 232 17.30 -14.18 -36.93
C ALA A 232 18.41 -15.24 -36.73
N ALA A 233 19.68 -14.85 -36.86
CA ALA A 233 20.83 -15.73 -36.67
C ALA A 233 21.00 -16.20 -35.21
N GLN A 234 20.63 -15.36 -34.24
CA GLN A 234 20.78 -15.65 -32.81
C GLN A 234 19.62 -16.48 -32.26
N CYS A 235 18.45 -16.42 -32.90
CA CYS A 235 17.20 -16.87 -32.29
C CYS A 235 17.13 -18.36 -31.93
N ARG A 236 17.55 -19.24 -32.83
CA ARG A 236 17.54 -20.68 -32.55
C ARG A 236 18.49 -21.04 -31.39
N GLY A 237 19.68 -20.44 -31.38
CA GLY A 237 20.67 -20.66 -30.34
C GLY A 237 20.23 -20.14 -28.98
N LEU A 238 19.64 -18.93 -28.94
CA LEU A 238 19.13 -18.33 -27.71
C LEU A 238 18.02 -19.18 -27.08
N ILE A 239 17.00 -19.56 -27.86
CA ILE A 239 15.91 -20.41 -27.35
C ILE A 239 16.44 -21.76 -26.86
N ALA A 240 17.30 -22.42 -27.65
CA ALA A 240 17.87 -23.71 -27.25
C ALA A 240 18.65 -23.60 -25.93
N LYS A 241 19.44 -22.54 -25.77
CA LYS A 241 20.18 -22.25 -24.53
C LYS A 241 19.22 -22.07 -23.35
N ARG A 242 18.20 -21.21 -23.46
CA ARG A 242 17.24 -20.95 -22.36
C ARG A 242 16.39 -22.17 -22.02
N ALA A 243 15.97 -22.94 -23.02
CA ALA A 243 15.24 -24.18 -22.80
C ALA A 243 16.09 -25.23 -22.08
N ALA A 244 17.39 -25.32 -22.42
CA ALA A 244 18.33 -26.21 -21.73
C ALA A 244 18.58 -25.76 -20.28
N GLU A 245 18.73 -24.45 -20.03
CA GLU A 245 18.87 -23.90 -18.68
C GLU A 245 17.64 -24.21 -17.82
N PHE A 246 16.43 -23.99 -18.34
CA PHE A 246 15.17 -24.30 -17.67
C PHE A 246 15.07 -25.79 -17.27
N ARG A 247 15.41 -26.70 -18.19
CA ARG A 247 15.32 -28.16 -17.94
C ARG A 247 16.33 -28.68 -16.91
N LYS A 248 17.41 -27.95 -16.64
CA LYS A 248 18.41 -28.34 -15.63
C LYS A 248 17.94 -28.08 -14.20
N ILE A 249 16.94 -27.23 -14.01
CA ILE A 249 16.46 -26.87 -12.69
C ILE A 249 15.50 -27.97 -12.19
N PRO A 250 15.71 -28.53 -10.99
CA PRO A 250 14.78 -29.49 -10.42
C PRO A 250 13.35 -28.93 -10.38
N LYS A 251 12.38 -29.73 -10.84
CA LYS A 251 10.96 -29.38 -10.73
C LYS A 251 10.59 -29.24 -9.25
N LEU A 252 9.72 -28.27 -8.96
CA LEU A 252 9.18 -28.10 -7.62
C LEU A 252 8.37 -29.36 -7.28
N LYS A 253 8.75 -30.05 -6.22
CA LYS A 253 8.06 -31.27 -5.74
C LYS A 253 6.82 -30.90 -4.96
#